data_AF-A0AAQ3U0B8-F1
#
_entry.id   AF-A0AAQ3U0B8-F1
#
_cell.length_a   1.000
_cell.length_b   1.000
_cell.length_c   1.000
_cell.angle_alpha   90.00
_cell.angle_beta   90.00
_cell.angle_gamma   90.00
#
_symmetry.space_group_name_H-M   'P 1'
#
loop_
_entity.id
_entity.type
_entity.pdbx_description
1 polymer ?
#
loop_
_entity_poly.entity_id
_entity_poly.type
_entity_poly.pdbx_seq_one_letter_code
_entity_poly.pdbx_strand_id
1 'polypeptide(L)' 'MVYHSFDRAENDPHNYYPPEFLNSLTPNGLPPYVLRLKVNCPIILLRNIDPANGLYNGTRLIVRGFQKNAIDAEIVLE' A
#
# COMPACT_ATOMS: atom_id res chain seq x y z
N MET A 1 -12.74 -2.85 1.59
CA MET A 1 -11.90 -3.71 0.74
C MET A 1 -10.71 -4.19 1.55
N VAL A 2 -10.27 -5.41 1.30
CA VAL A 2 -9.06 -5.98 1.90
C VAL A 2 -8.07 -6.25 0.77
N TYR A 3 -6.88 -5.66 0.87
CA TYR A 3 -5.75 -5.95 0.00
C TYR A 3 -4.72 -6.76 0.77
N HIS A 4 -4.16 -7.76 0.11
CA HIS A 4 -3.08 -8.59 0.63
C HIS A 4 -1.82 -8.26 -0.15
N SER A 5 -0.70 -7.96 0.54
CA SER A 5 0.58 -7.85 -0.14
C SER A 5 0.99 -9.22 -0.69
N PHE A 6 1.83 -9.19 -1.72
CA PHE A 6 2.39 -10.39 -2.32
C PHE A 6 3.89 -10.23 -2.34
N ASP A 7 4.50 -10.48 -1.19
CA ASP A 7 5.92 -10.27 -0.97
C ASP A 7 6.71 -11.55 -1.26
N ARG A 8 7.92 -11.39 -1.79
CA ARG A 8 8.86 -12.48 -2.06
C ARG A 8 10.28 -12.01 -1.75
N ALA A 9 11.08 -12.88 -1.17
CA ALA A 9 12.50 -12.66 -1.05
C ALA A 9 13.18 -12.87 -2.42
N GLU A 10 14.01 -11.91 -2.83
CA GLU A 10 14.86 -12.10 -4.00
C GLU A 10 16.07 -12.97 -3.63
N ASN A 11 16.52 -13.81 -4.57
CA ASN A 11 17.69 -14.68 -4.40
C ASN A 11 17.62 -15.63 -3.19
N ASP A 12 16.44 -16.20 -2.92
CA ASP A 12 16.23 -17.18 -1.87
C ASP A 12 15.98 -18.61 -2.43
N PRO A 13 17.02 -19.28 -2.98
CA PRO A 13 16.86 -20.59 -3.61
C PRO A 13 16.50 -21.71 -2.62
N HIS A 14 16.63 -21.49 -1.31
CA HIS A 14 16.34 -22.47 -0.27
C HIS A 14 15.07 -22.14 0.52
N ASN A 15 14.31 -21.10 0.12
CA ASN A 15 13.08 -20.65 0.78
C ASN A 15 13.27 -20.39 2.28
N TYR A 16 14.37 -19.74 2.66
CA TYR A 16 14.64 -19.30 4.03
C TYR A 16 13.62 -18.28 4.54
N TYR A 17 12.97 -17.55 3.63
CA TYR A 17 11.96 -16.55 3.95
C TYR A 17 10.58 -17.01 3.48
N PRO A 18 9.93 -17.91 4.25
CA PRO A 18 8.61 -18.41 3.87
C PRO A 18 7.58 -17.27 3.89
N PRO A 19 6.48 -17.37 3.12
CA PRO A 19 5.44 -16.34 3.06
C PRO A 19 4.87 -15.98 4.43
N GLU A 20 4.75 -16.93 5.35
CA GLU A 20 4.25 -16.68 6.72
C GLU A 20 5.16 -15.72 7.49
N PHE A 21 6.48 -15.84 7.30
CA PHE A 21 7.45 -14.91 7.87
C PHE A 21 7.31 -13.53 7.22
N LEU A 22 7.27 -13.46 5.88
CA LEU A 22 7.14 -12.19 5.15
C LEU A 22 5.85 -11.45 5.53
N ASN A 23 4.73 -12.18 5.64
CA ASN A 23 3.42 -11.63 6.01
C ASN A 23 3.38 -11.09 7.45
N SER A 24 4.31 -11.53 8.31
CA SER A 24 4.45 -11.03 9.68
C SER A 24 5.26 -9.74 9.79
N LEU A 25 5.99 -9.36 8.74
CA LEU A 25 6.83 -8.17 8.75
C LEU A 25 5.99 -6.89 8.68
N THR A 26 6.34 -5.91 9.52
CA THR A 26 5.75 -4.57 9.51
C THR A 26 6.85 -3.50 9.48
N PRO A 27 7.64 -3.43 8.39
CA PRO A 27 8.73 -2.46 8.29
C PRO A 27 8.20 -1.04 8.16
N ASN A 28 8.97 -0.07 8.67
CA ASN A 28 8.62 1.34 8.57
C ASN A 28 8.58 1.79 7.10
N GLY A 29 7.55 2.58 6.74
CA GLY A 29 7.40 3.14 5.40
C GLY A 29 6.76 2.20 4.37
N LEU A 30 6.33 1.00 4.78
CA LEU A 30 5.51 0.10 3.95
C LEU A 30 4.17 -0.18 4.62
N PRO A 31 3.11 -0.46 3.83
CA PRO A 31 1.84 -0.90 4.38
C PRO A 31 1.98 -2.31 4.98
N PRO A 32 1.12 -2.68 5.93
CA PRO A 32 1.08 -4.05 6.47
C PRO A 32 0.62 -5.06 5.40
N TYR A 33 0.93 -6.35 5.61
CA TYR A 33 0.49 -7.44 4.75
C TYR A 33 -1.01 -7.41 4.45
N VAL A 34 -1.84 -7.16 5.47
CA VAL A 34 -3.29 -6.97 5.30
C VAL A 34 -3.64 -5.50 5.41
N LEU A 35 -4.00 -4.88 4.29
CA LEU A 35 -4.48 -3.51 4.23
C LEU A 35 -6.00 -3.49 4.14
N ARG A 36 -6.66 -3.03 5.21
CA ARG A 36 -8.13 -2.92 5.29
C ARG A 36 -8.56 -1.47 5.13
N LEU A 37 -9.39 -1.21 4.12
CA LEU A 37 -9.87 0.13 3.79
C LEU A 37 -11.39 0.17 3.61
N LYS A 38 -11.97 1.35 3.74
CA LYS A 38 -13.39 1.62 3.45
C LYS A 38 -13.52 2.82 2.53
N VAL A 39 -14.63 2.91 1.79
CA VAL A 39 -14.93 4.12 1.03
C VAL A 39 -15.04 5.30 2.01
N ASN A 40 -14.55 6.46 1.59
CA ASN A 40 -14.46 7.70 2.34
C ASN A 40 -13.49 7.69 3.54
N CYS A 41 -12.59 6.71 3.69
CA CYS A 41 -11.51 6.83 4.68
C CYS A 41 -10.35 7.66 4.13
N PRO A 42 -9.67 8.46 4.98
CA PRO A 42 -8.41 9.08 4.62
C PRO A 42 -7.30 8.04 4.54
N ILE A 43 -6.41 8.22 3.56
CA ILE A 43 -5.16 7.46 3.39
C ILE A 43 -4.02 8.42 3.11
N ILE A 44 -2.78 7.95 3.26
CA ILE A 44 -1.58 8.70 2.92
C ILE A 44 -0.78 7.93 1.87
N LEU A 45 -0.25 8.65 0.89
CA LEU A 45 0.61 8.07 -0.14
C LEU A 45 2.02 7.87 0.45
N LEU A 46 2.57 6.65 0.36
CA LEU A 46 3.88 6.31 0.94
C LEU A 46 5.05 6.43 -0.05
N ARG A 47 4.78 6.60 -1.35
CA ARG A 47 5.78 6.60 -2.42
C ARG A 47 5.46 7.65 -3.47
N ASN A 48 6.49 8.22 -4.09
CA ASN A 48 6.32 9.15 -5.20
C ASN A 48 5.79 8.39 -6.42
N ILE A 49 4.65 8.83 -6.96
CA ILE A 49 4.06 8.30 -8.19
C ILE A 49 4.18 9.35 -9.29
N ASP A 50 3.68 10.55 -9.00
CA ASP A 50 3.70 11.68 -9.93
C ASP A 50 3.83 12.98 -9.14
N PRO A 51 5.05 13.36 -8.73
CA PRO A 51 5.28 14.55 -7.92
C PRO A 51 4.82 15.85 -8.59
N ALA A 52 4.85 15.92 -9.93
CA ALA A 52 4.44 17.11 -10.67
C ALA A 52 2.94 17.39 -10.52
N ASN A 53 2.12 16.36 -10.33
CA ASN A 53 0.68 16.46 -10.10
C ASN A 53 0.29 16.31 -8.61
N GLY A 54 1.23 16.49 -7.68
CA GLY A 54 0.96 16.45 -6.25
C GLY A 54 0.85 15.05 -5.64
N LEU A 55 1.22 13.98 -6.38
CA LEU A 55 1.24 12.60 -5.89
C LEU A 55 2.65 12.21 -5.42
N TYR A 56 3.07 12.84 -4.33
CA TYR A 56 4.33 12.57 -3.63
C TYR A 56 4.10 11.91 -2.26
N ASN A 57 5.17 11.38 -1.66
CA ASN A 57 5.09 10.77 -0.34
C ASN A 57 4.58 11.78 0.70
N GLY A 58 3.51 11.43 1.42
CA GLY A 58 2.85 12.30 2.39
C GLY A 58 1.52 12.89 1.92
N THR A 59 1.21 12.84 0.62
CA THR A 59 -0.07 13.35 0.10
C THR A 59 -1.24 12.61 0.73
N ARG A 60 -2.20 13.37 1.30
CA ARG A 60 -3.43 12.85 1.88
C ARG A 60 -4.49 12.68 0.78
N LEU A 61 -5.15 11.53 0.79
CA LEU A 61 -6.17 11.17 -0.19
C LEU A 61 -7.43 10.65 0.53
N ILE A 62 -8.58 10.74 -0.12
CA ILE A 62 -9.82 10.06 0.30
C ILE A 62 -10.13 8.93 -0.67
N VAL A 63 -10.39 7.74 -0.14
CA VAL A 63 -10.81 6.58 -0.94
C VAL A 63 -12.22 6.80 -1.50
N ARG A 64 -12.38 6.66 -2.82
CA ARG A 64 -13.68 6.73 -3.51
C ARG A 64 -14.17 5.39 -4.02
N GLY A 65 -13.25 4.50 -4.35
CA GLY A 65 -13.59 3.21 -4.93
C GLY A 65 -12.47 2.19 -4.80
N PHE A 66 -12.80 0.97 -5.20
CA PHE A 66 -11.88 -0.15 -5.17
C PHE A 66 -11.94 -0.92 -6.47
N GLN A 67 -10.77 -1.30 -6.98
CA GLN A 67 -10.59 -2.26 -8.05
C GLN A 67 -9.74 -3.42 -7.55
N LYS A 68 -9.60 -4.47 -8.38
CA LYS A 68 -8.88 -5.70 -8.02
C LYS A 68 -7.48 -5.43 -7.44
N ASN A 69 -6.72 -4.54 -8.06
CA ASN A 69 -5.33 -4.21 -7.68
C ASN A 69 -5.07 -2.69 -7.61
N ALA A 70 -6.13 -1.89 -7.57
CA ALA A 70 -6.02 -0.43 -7.53
C ALA A 70 -7.05 0.16 -6.57
N ILE A 71 -6.69 1.27 -5.95
CA ILE A 71 -7.56 2.07 -5.10
C ILE A 71 -7.85 3.36 -5.85
N ASP A 72 -9.13 3.65 -6.03
CA ASP A 72 -9.55 4.94 -6.57
C ASP A 72 -9.63 5.94 -5.43
N ALA A 73 -8.91 7.05 -5.55
CA ALA A 73 -8.74 8.04 -4.50
C ALA A 73 -8.56 9.44 -5.05
N GLU A 74 -9.04 10.43 -4.31
CA GLU A 74 -8.95 11.85 -4.64
C GLU A 74 -8.00 12.57 -3.67
N ILE A 75 -7.23 13.52 -4.17
CA ILE A 75 -6.39 14.39 -3.34
C ILE A 75 -7.30 15.25 -2.45
N VAL A 76 -6.99 15.27 -1.16
CA VAL A 76 -7.59 16.26 -0.25
C VAL A 76 -6.91 17.59 -0.54
N LEU A 77 -7.60 18.47 -1.25
CA LEU A 77 -7.23 19.87 -1.32
C LEU A 77 -7.64 20.50 0.03
N GLU A 78 -6.65 20.96 0.80
CA GLU A 78 -6.90 21.80 1.99
C GLU A 78 -7.32 23.21 1.59
#